data_AF-A0A7W3YKN2-F1
#
_entry.id   AF-A0A7W3YKN2-F1
#
_cell.length_a   1.000
_cell.length_b   1.000
_cell.length_c   1.000
_cell.angle_alpha   90.00
_cell.angle_beta   90.00
_cell.angle_gamma   90.00
#
_symmetry.space_group_name_H-M   'P 1'
#
loop_
_entity.id
_entity.type
_entity.pdbx_description
1 polymer ?
#
loop_
_entity_poly.entity_id
_entity_poly.type
_entity_poly.pdbx_seq_one_letter_code
_entity_poly.pdbx_strand_id
1 'polypeptide(L)'
;MNNKNSLVTKLAFLSVSFMVTSAYAIQGSLPQLKMALGISQTQSEYLVTTPSFAVMIFVVLSPLLQQWFNISDKKIIMAGVTIVGLAGIVPMFANDYTVILISRLVLGAGFGLYNSQAISMISVWYEGTTRAQMLGWRAAAEQIGQACTLAIAGLILSYAGWHASFAVYLLAFVVLFFFAVRVPDDSKAQDSNVAEDDLAEELTEVEEPIKKISPVVYLLVLFAFLLVVDYVGMENRFPGLAVAIKGSSYTGSSMFLSLMLIGATLGGLFYGSINKVLGFNTVYLGLGLMAISNFLFAFANGNFVMLVIGLLLIGFPLQLVSPLIFNLLPDLAPAKRQPLVTSMVLIGFNFGAFFSPTIAEWMNRLVGRPMSGLDLAAPFPIYGVMLIVIALIIFFATRHSKQAN
;
A
#
# COMPACT_ATOMS: atom_id res chain seq x y z
N MET A 1 -35.32 -1.85 -5.94
CA MET A 1 -35.41 -0.78 -4.90
C MET A 1 -34.03 -0.61 -4.26
N ASN A 2 -33.28 0.42 -4.67
CA ASN A 2 -31.91 0.69 -4.21
C ASN A 2 -31.95 1.58 -2.97
N ASN A 3 -31.97 0.95 -1.80
CA ASN A 3 -31.73 1.66 -0.54
C ASN A 3 -30.21 1.90 -0.42
N LYS A 4 -29.78 3.17 -0.41
CA LYS A 4 -28.37 3.59 -0.25
C LYS A 4 -27.73 3.05 1.04
N ASN A 5 -28.57 2.82 2.07
CA ASN A 5 -28.17 2.28 3.36
C ASN A 5 -28.30 0.75 3.46
N SER A 6 -28.70 0.07 2.39
CA SER A 6 -28.73 -1.39 2.37
C SER A 6 -27.31 -1.94 2.58
N LEU A 7 -27.19 -2.94 3.45
CA LEU A 7 -25.94 -3.67 3.69
C LEU A 7 -25.32 -4.19 2.38
N VAL A 8 -26.15 -4.59 1.42
CA VAL A 8 -25.69 -5.06 0.11
C VAL A 8 -25.03 -3.95 -0.72
N THR A 9 -25.52 -2.70 -0.62
CA THR A 9 -24.90 -1.54 -1.30
C THR A 9 -23.58 -1.18 -0.65
N LYS A 10 -23.50 -1.24 0.69
CA LYS A 10 -22.24 -1.07 1.44
C LYS A 10 -21.21 -2.11 1.03
N LEU A 11 -21.61 -3.38 0.94
CA LEU A 11 -20.73 -4.46 0.46
C LEU A 11 -20.27 -4.24 -0.99
N ALA A 12 -21.12 -3.68 -1.85
CA ALA A 12 -20.73 -3.37 -3.22
C ALA A 12 -19.62 -2.30 -3.28
N PHE A 13 -19.69 -1.26 -2.46
CA PHE A 13 -18.58 -0.29 -2.31
C PHE A 13 -17.30 -0.96 -1.83
N LEU A 14 -17.40 -1.75 -0.77
CA LEU A 14 -16.23 -2.43 -0.18
C LEU A 14 -15.60 -3.45 -1.14
N SER A 15 -16.39 -4.05 -2.03
CA SER A 15 -15.88 -4.99 -3.04
C SER A 15 -14.91 -4.33 -4.02
N VAL A 16 -15.06 -3.03 -4.31
CA VAL A 16 -14.11 -2.28 -5.15
C VAL A 16 -12.79 -2.06 -4.39
N SER A 17 -12.87 -1.74 -3.10
CA SER A 17 -11.70 -1.59 -2.23
C SER A 17 -10.91 -2.88 -2.07
N PHE A 18 -11.59 -4.03 -2.07
CA PHE A 18 -10.98 -5.35 -2.05
C PHE A 18 -9.96 -5.56 -3.19
N MET A 19 -10.16 -4.94 -4.36
CA MET A 19 -9.24 -5.11 -5.49
C MET A 19 -8.07 -4.10 -5.50
N VAL A 20 -8.12 -3.00 -4.74
CA VAL A 20 -7.16 -1.87 -4.86
C VAL A 20 -5.71 -2.32 -4.63
N THR A 21 -5.51 -3.20 -3.68
CA THR A 21 -4.19 -3.69 -3.24
C THR A 21 -3.77 -4.98 -3.93
N SER A 22 -4.58 -5.48 -4.88
CA SER A 22 -4.30 -6.72 -5.60
C SER A 22 -3.07 -6.66 -6.49
N ALA A 23 -2.45 -5.48 -6.65
CA ALA A 23 -1.16 -5.32 -7.34
C ALA A 23 -0.11 -6.31 -6.84
N TYR A 24 -0.08 -6.57 -5.53
CA TYR A 24 0.89 -7.42 -4.86
C TYR A 24 0.61 -8.92 -5.02
N ALA A 25 -0.53 -9.33 -5.57
CA ALA A 25 -0.95 -10.73 -5.68
C ALA A 25 0.07 -11.63 -6.42
N ILE A 26 0.92 -11.05 -7.27
CA ILE A 26 1.91 -11.77 -8.08
C ILE A 26 3.26 -11.97 -7.37
N GLN A 27 3.47 -11.43 -6.16
CA GLN A 27 4.76 -11.49 -5.45
C GLN A 27 5.30 -12.92 -5.36
N GLY A 28 4.47 -13.89 -4.97
CA GLY A 28 4.91 -15.29 -4.86
C GLY A 28 5.35 -15.92 -6.18
N SER A 29 4.96 -15.37 -7.32
CA SER A 29 5.35 -15.84 -8.66
C SER A 29 6.65 -15.21 -9.19
N LEU A 30 7.21 -14.21 -8.49
CA LEU A 30 8.41 -13.49 -8.92
C LEU A 30 9.60 -14.40 -9.28
N PRO A 31 9.93 -15.45 -8.50
CA PRO A 31 11.03 -16.35 -8.87
C PRO A 31 10.79 -17.07 -10.20
N GLN A 32 9.55 -17.49 -10.48
CA GLN A 32 9.19 -18.15 -11.74
C GLN A 32 9.19 -17.16 -12.91
N LEU A 33 8.64 -15.96 -12.72
CA LEU A 33 8.68 -14.87 -13.71
C LEU A 33 10.11 -14.51 -14.09
N LYS A 34 10.98 -14.35 -13.09
CA LYS A 34 12.41 -14.05 -13.29
C LYS A 34 13.08 -15.11 -14.17
N MET A 35 12.85 -16.39 -13.84
CA MET A 35 13.44 -17.51 -14.57
C MET A 35 12.89 -17.64 -15.98
N ALA A 36 11.57 -17.54 -16.15
CA ALA A 36 10.90 -17.71 -17.44
C ALA A 36 11.23 -16.60 -18.45
N LEU A 37 11.37 -15.36 -17.96
CA LEU A 37 11.64 -14.19 -18.80
C LEU A 37 13.14 -13.89 -18.94
N GLY A 38 14.02 -14.58 -18.19
CA GLY A 38 15.47 -14.34 -18.21
C GLY A 38 15.88 -12.94 -17.73
N ILE A 39 15.08 -12.34 -16.83
CA ILE A 39 15.26 -10.95 -16.37
C ILE A 39 16.05 -10.86 -15.06
N SER A 40 16.54 -9.66 -14.73
CA SER A 40 17.22 -9.40 -13.47
C SER A 40 16.27 -9.48 -12.27
N GLN A 41 16.83 -9.61 -11.06
CA GLN A 41 16.05 -9.56 -9.82
C GLN A 41 15.25 -8.25 -9.74
N THR A 42 15.91 -7.11 -9.93
CA THR A 42 15.29 -5.78 -9.87
C THR A 42 14.17 -5.63 -10.89
N GLN A 43 14.36 -6.12 -12.12
CA GLN A 43 13.31 -6.11 -13.15
C GLN A 43 12.08 -6.91 -12.70
N SER A 44 12.27 -8.10 -12.11
CA SER A 44 11.14 -8.88 -11.60
C SER A 44 10.39 -8.14 -10.49
N GLU A 45 11.10 -7.53 -9.55
CA GLU A 45 10.52 -6.75 -8.44
C GLU A 45 9.75 -5.53 -8.95
N TYR A 46 10.24 -4.87 -10.02
CA TYR A 46 9.53 -3.77 -10.67
C TYR A 46 8.17 -4.16 -11.25
N LEU A 47 7.92 -5.41 -11.63
CA LEU A 47 6.59 -5.84 -12.08
C LEU A 47 5.53 -5.67 -10.97
N VAL A 48 5.95 -5.74 -9.70
CA VAL A 48 5.06 -5.57 -8.54
C VAL A 48 4.90 -4.11 -8.16
N THR A 49 5.99 -3.33 -8.19
CA THR A 49 6.03 -1.97 -7.60
C THR A 49 5.72 -0.85 -8.59
N THR A 50 5.89 -1.10 -9.90
CA THR A 50 5.57 -0.14 -10.96
C THR A 50 4.12 0.38 -10.94
N PRO A 51 3.09 -0.43 -10.60
CA PRO A 51 1.73 0.08 -10.39
C PRO A 51 1.65 1.26 -9.41
N SER A 52 2.47 1.29 -8.34
CA SER A 52 2.45 2.37 -7.33
C SER A 52 2.82 3.74 -7.93
N PHE A 53 3.70 3.76 -8.94
CA PHE A 53 4.03 4.99 -9.67
C PHE A 53 2.83 5.53 -10.43
N ALA A 54 2.09 4.66 -11.13
CA ALA A 54 0.90 5.05 -11.85
C ALA A 54 -0.24 5.45 -10.89
N VAL A 55 -0.41 4.74 -9.76
CA VAL A 55 -1.37 5.11 -8.70
C VAL A 55 -1.11 6.54 -8.23
N MET A 56 0.13 6.88 -7.91
CA MET A 56 0.50 8.23 -7.44
C MET A 56 0.07 9.33 -8.41
N ILE A 57 0.23 9.11 -9.72
CA ILE A 57 -0.17 10.07 -10.76
C ILE A 57 -1.70 10.12 -10.89
N PHE A 58 -2.35 8.98 -11.02
CA PHE A 58 -3.77 8.90 -11.35
C PHE A 58 -4.69 9.21 -10.17
N VAL A 59 -4.24 9.07 -8.92
CA VAL A 59 -5.00 9.53 -7.74
C VAL A 59 -5.24 11.04 -7.80
N VAL A 60 -4.23 11.82 -8.22
CA VAL A 60 -4.32 13.28 -8.37
C VAL A 60 -5.06 13.67 -9.64
N LEU A 61 -4.85 12.93 -10.75
CA LEU A 61 -5.52 13.23 -12.02
C LEU A 61 -7.01 12.84 -12.04
N SER A 62 -7.43 11.85 -11.24
CA SER A 62 -8.80 11.31 -11.31
C SER A 62 -9.89 12.36 -11.03
N PRO A 63 -9.80 13.20 -9.98
CA PRO A 63 -10.76 14.29 -9.77
C PRO A 63 -10.76 15.31 -10.92
N LEU A 64 -9.60 15.59 -11.52
CA LEU A 64 -9.50 16.52 -12.65
C LEU A 64 -10.16 15.96 -13.91
N LEU A 65 -9.96 14.67 -14.20
CA LEU A 65 -10.63 13.99 -15.31
C LEU A 65 -12.14 13.96 -15.11
N GLN A 66 -12.60 13.76 -13.87
CA GLN A 66 -14.00 13.79 -13.52
C GLN A 66 -14.65 15.13 -13.85
N GLN A 67 -14.04 16.22 -13.37
CA GLN A 67 -14.53 17.58 -13.60
C GLN A 67 -14.47 17.94 -15.09
N TRP A 68 -13.37 17.61 -15.76
CA TRP A 68 -13.16 17.98 -17.15
C TRP A 68 -14.10 17.26 -18.12
N PHE A 69 -14.36 15.97 -17.89
CA PHE A 69 -15.28 15.19 -18.73
C PHE A 69 -16.72 15.13 -18.20
N ASN A 70 -17.00 15.75 -17.05
CA ASN A 70 -18.31 15.77 -16.39
C ASN A 70 -18.91 14.36 -16.18
N ILE A 71 -18.05 13.40 -15.80
CA ILE A 71 -18.39 11.98 -15.61
C ILE A 71 -18.79 11.73 -14.15
N SER A 72 -19.75 10.84 -13.89
CA SER A 72 -20.12 10.47 -12.51
C SER A 72 -19.06 9.59 -11.83
N ASP A 73 -18.95 9.67 -10.49
CA ASP A 73 -18.04 8.84 -9.67
C ASP A 73 -18.15 7.36 -10.05
N LYS A 74 -19.40 6.87 -10.16
CA LYS A 74 -19.70 5.48 -10.51
C LYS A 74 -19.04 5.07 -11.82
N LYS A 75 -19.12 5.90 -12.86
CA LYS A 75 -18.55 5.60 -14.18
C LYS A 75 -17.03 5.58 -14.16
N ILE A 76 -16.39 6.50 -13.41
CA ILE A 76 -14.92 6.49 -13.25
C ILE A 76 -14.48 5.25 -12.49
N ILE A 77 -15.21 4.88 -11.42
CA ILE A 77 -14.92 3.66 -10.68
C ILE A 77 -15.04 2.44 -11.59
N MET A 78 -16.13 2.32 -12.35
CA MET A 78 -16.32 1.23 -13.31
C MET A 78 -15.21 1.18 -14.37
N ALA A 79 -14.81 2.33 -14.92
CA ALA A 79 -13.72 2.41 -15.87
C ALA A 79 -12.39 1.94 -15.26
N GLY A 80 -12.04 2.42 -14.06
CA GLY A 80 -10.84 2.03 -13.35
C GLY A 80 -10.78 0.53 -13.04
N VAL A 81 -11.88 -0.05 -12.54
CA VAL A 81 -11.96 -1.50 -12.27
C VAL A 81 -11.89 -2.32 -13.56
N THR A 82 -12.48 -1.83 -14.65
CA THR A 82 -12.37 -2.47 -15.98
C THR A 82 -10.92 -2.47 -16.47
N ILE A 83 -10.21 -1.35 -16.31
CA ILE A 83 -8.78 -1.24 -16.66
C ILE A 83 -7.96 -2.24 -15.85
N VAL A 84 -8.20 -2.36 -14.53
CA VAL A 84 -7.52 -3.35 -13.68
C VAL A 84 -7.77 -4.78 -14.17
N GLY A 85 -9.01 -5.14 -14.48
CA GLY A 85 -9.34 -6.47 -14.98
C GLY A 85 -8.66 -6.79 -16.31
N LEU A 86 -8.74 -5.88 -17.28
CA LEU A 86 -8.15 -6.07 -18.62
C LEU A 86 -6.62 -6.08 -18.58
N ALA A 87 -5.99 -5.12 -17.91
CA ALA A 87 -4.54 -5.01 -17.85
C ALA A 87 -3.90 -6.08 -16.94
N GLY A 88 -4.64 -6.53 -15.93
CA GLY A 88 -4.22 -7.57 -15.00
C GLY A 88 -4.13 -8.95 -15.64
N ILE A 89 -4.98 -9.27 -16.62
CA ILE A 89 -4.95 -10.56 -17.32
C ILE A 89 -3.97 -10.63 -18.50
N VAL A 90 -3.43 -9.49 -18.97
CA VAL A 90 -2.45 -9.47 -20.08
C VAL A 90 -1.29 -10.47 -19.87
N PRO A 91 -0.66 -10.56 -18.67
CA PRO A 91 0.45 -11.48 -18.44
C PRO A 91 0.04 -12.96 -18.44
N MET A 92 -1.25 -13.30 -18.48
CA MET A 92 -1.69 -14.67 -18.72
C MET A 92 -1.33 -15.16 -20.13
N PHE A 93 -1.15 -14.22 -21.08
CA PHE A 93 -0.93 -14.50 -22.49
C PHE A 93 0.41 -13.96 -23.02
N ALA A 94 1.14 -13.20 -22.21
CA ALA A 94 2.37 -12.52 -22.61
C ALA A 94 3.61 -13.12 -21.93
N ASN A 95 4.67 -13.31 -22.73
CA ASN A 95 5.98 -13.77 -22.28
C ASN A 95 7.07 -12.71 -22.49
N ASP A 96 6.68 -11.44 -22.64
CA ASP A 96 7.60 -10.33 -22.85
C ASP A 96 7.58 -9.39 -21.62
N TYR A 97 8.77 -9.08 -21.10
CA TYR A 97 8.92 -8.23 -19.92
C TYR A 97 8.30 -6.84 -20.13
N THR A 98 8.51 -6.22 -21.28
CA THR A 98 8.03 -4.87 -21.56
C THR A 98 6.50 -4.86 -21.67
N VAL A 99 5.91 -5.85 -22.34
CA VAL A 99 4.45 -5.99 -22.42
C VAL A 99 3.84 -6.14 -21.03
N ILE A 100 4.41 -7.01 -20.19
CA ILE A 100 3.95 -7.19 -18.81
C ILE A 100 4.11 -5.88 -18.04
N LEU A 101 5.28 -5.24 -18.07
CA LEU A 101 5.54 -3.99 -17.34
C LEU A 101 4.56 -2.87 -17.73
N ILE A 102 4.27 -2.71 -19.04
CA ILE A 102 3.26 -1.75 -19.52
C ILE A 102 1.87 -2.12 -18.99
N SER A 103 1.50 -3.40 -19.01
CA SER A 103 0.22 -3.83 -18.42
C SER A 103 0.15 -3.53 -16.93
N ARG A 104 1.26 -3.64 -16.21
CA ARG A 104 1.37 -3.26 -14.78
C ARG A 104 1.21 -1.75 -14.55
N LEU A 105 1.78 -0.90 -15.42
CA LEU A 105 1.55 0.55 -15.39
C LEU A 105 0.08 0.89 -15.61
N VAL A 106 -0.54 0.30 -16.64
CA VAL A 106 -1.96 0.52 -16.96
C VAL A 106 -2.86 0.04 -15.81
N LEU A 107 -2.54 -1.09 -15.19
CA LEU A 107 -3.24 -1.59 -14.01
C LEU A 107 -3.12 -0.63 -12.82
N GLY A 108 -1.95 -0.04 -12.58
CA GLY A 108 -1.77 1.00 -11.56
C GLY A 108 -2.57 2.28 -11.86
N ALA A 109 -2.69 2.68 -13.13
CA ALA A 109 -3.55 3.78 -13.52
C ALA A 109 -5.03 3.48 -13.20
N GLY A 110 -5.47 2.24 -13.44
CA GLY A 110 -6.80 1.77 -13.03
C GLY A 110 -7.05 1.94 -11.53
N PHE A 111 -6.13 1.47 -10.68
CA PHE A 111 -6.21 1.67 -9.22
C PHE A 111 -6.28 3.14 -8.82
N GLY A 112 -5.40 3.98 -9.40
CA GLY A 112 -5.39 5.41 -9.09
C GLY A 112 -6.68 6.12 -9.48
N LEU A 113 -7.30 5.73 -10.59
CA LEU A 113 -8.56 6.29 -11.07
C LEU A 113 -9.71 6.07 -10.09
N TYR A 114 -9.93 4.82 -9.66
CA TYR A 114 -11.12 4.53 -8.86
C TYR A 114 -10.91 4.69 -7.36
N ASN A 115 -9.69 4.62 -6.84
CA ASN A 115 -9.46 4.64 -5.40
C ASN A 115 -9.87 5.98 -4.76
N SER A 116 -9.46 7.11 -5.36
CA SER A 116 -9.87 8.44 -4.89
C SER A 116 -11.39 8.63 -5.00
N GLN A 117 -11.98 8.16 -6.10
CA GLN A 117 -13.42 8.28 -6.34
C GLN A 117 -14.25 7.42 -5.38
N ALA A 118 -13.76 6.24 -5.00
CA ALA A 118 -14.41 5.42 -4.00
C ALA A 118 -14.46 6.12 -2.63
N ILE A 119 -13.41 6.86 -2.25
CA ILE A 119 -13.36 7.65 -1.01
C ILE A 119 -14.32 8.85 -1.10
N SER A 120 -14.32 9.57 -2.22
CA SER A 120 -15.23 10.70 -2.49
C SER A 120 -16.69 10.25 -2.36
N MET A 121 -17.05 9.18 -3.06
CA MET A 121 -18.42 8.67 -3.12
C MET A 121 -18.93 8.17 -1.75
N ILE A 122 -18.06 7.55 -0.93
CA ILE A 122 -18.39 7.21 0.48
C ILE A 122 -18.63 8.48 1.30
N SER A 123 -17.82 9.52 1.08
CA SER A 123 -17.92 10.78 1.82
C SER A 123 -19.19 11.57 1.51
N VAL A 124 -19.69 11.48 0.26
CA VAL A 124 -20.94 12.12 -0.17
C VAL A 124 -22.18 11.34 0.29
N TRP A 125 -22.11 10.01 0.36
CA TRP A 125 -23.28 9.17 0.66
C TRP A 125 -23.55 8.96 2.14
N TYR A 126 -22.53 9.11 2.98
CA TYR A 126 -22.61 8.81 4.41
C TYR A 126 -22.11 10.00 5.22
N GLU A 127 -22.79 10.28 6.33
CA GLU A 127 -22.47 11.37 7.24
C GLU A 127 -22.08 10.85 8.63
N GLY A 128 -21.40 11.71 9.40
CA GLY A 128 -21.05 11.48 10.79
C GLY A 128 -20.33 10.14 11.06
N THR A 129 -20.81 9.41 12.07
CA THR A 129 -20.23 8.14 12.50
C THR A 129 -20.28 7.04 11.43
N THR A 130 -21.28 7.07 10.53
CA THR A 130 -21.41 6.07 9.47
C THR A 130 -20.34 6.25 8.40
N ARG A 131 -19.96 7.51 8.08
CA ARG A 131 -18.85 7.82 7.17
C ARG A 131 -17.54 7.26 7.70
N ALA A 132 -17.22 7.57 8.96
CA ALA A 132 -16.00 7.08 9.61
C ALA A 132 -15.93 5.55 9.63
N GLN A 133 -17.06 4.88 9.94
CA GLN A 133 -17.14 3.43 9.87
C GLN A 133 -16.89 2.90 8.46
N MET A 134 -17.55 3.46 7.44
CA MET A 134 -17.37 3.02 6.06
C MET A 134 -15.94 3.20 5.56
N LEU A 135 -15.28 4.30 5.90
CA LEU A 135 -13.85 4.52 5.61
C LEU A 135 -12.95 3.50 6.32
N GLY A 136 -13.27 3.14 7.57
CA GLY A 136 -12.58 2.07 8.29
C GLY A 136 -12.77 0.69 7.63
N TRP A 137 -14.01 0.34 7.27
CA TRP A 137 -14.32 -0.90 6.54
C TRP A 137 -13.64 -0.94 5.17
N ARG A 138 -13.50 0.20 4.51
CA ARG A 138 -12.79 0.34 3.22
C ARG A 138 -11.32 -0.07 3.37
N ALA A 139 -10.62 0.51 4.35
CA ALA A 139 -9.24 0.16 4.65
C ALA A 139 -9.08 -1.31 5.06
N ALA A 140 -10.03 -1.85 5.84
CA ALA A 140 -10.04 -3.27 6.18
C ALA A 140 -10.24 -4.16 4.93
N ALA A 141 -11.14 -3.77 4.02
CA ALA A 141 -11.41 -4.48 2.78
C ALA A 141 -10.17 -4.51 1.86
N GLU A 142 -9.36 -3.45 1.83
CA GLU A 142 -8.08 -3.43 1.11
C GLU A 142 -7.11 -4.50 1.63
N GLN A 143 -6.93 -4.60 2.96
CA GLN A 143 -6.02 -5.59 3.55
C GLN A 143 -6.52 -7.03 3.36
N ILE A 144 -7.82 -7.25 3.57
CA ILE A 144 -8.46 -8.56 3.36
C ILE A 144 -8.36 -8.95 1.88
N GLY A 145 -8.60 -8.00 0.99
CA GLY A 145 -8.49 -8.19 -0.45
C GLY A 145 -7.09 -8.57 -0.90
N GLN A 146 -6.06 -7.90 -0.38
CA GLN A 146 -4.67 -8.25 -0.65
C GLN A 146 -4.36 -9.68 -0.17
N ALA A 147 -4.81 -10.05 1.04
CA ALA A 147 -4.59 -11.39 1.58
C ALA A 147 -5.27 -12.47 0.74
N CYS A 148 -6.54 -12.28 0.41
CA CYS A 148 -7.29 -13.20 -0.42
C CYS A 148 -6.70 -13.34 -1.82
N THR A 149 -6.34 -12.23 -2.46
CA THR A 149 -5.76 -12.27 -3.81
C THR A 149 -4.38 -12.92 -3.83
N LEU A 150 -3.53 -12.68 -2.83
CA LEU A 150 -2.28 -13.42 -2.63
C LEU A 150 -2.51 -14.92 -2.45
N ALA A 151 -3.44 -15.31 -1.58
CA ALA A 151 -3.76 -16.71 -1.32
C ALA A 151 -4.29 -17.41 -2.57
N ILE A 152 -5.24 -16.80 -3.29
CA ILE A 152 -5.81 -17.34 -4.53
C ILE A 152 -4.73 -17.44 -5.61
N ALA A 153 -3.96 -16.38 -5.85
CA ALA A 153 -2.89 -16.39 -6.85
C ALA A 153 -1.81 -17.42 -6.54
N GLY A 154 -1.48 -17.63 -5.26
CA GLY A 154 -0.54 -18.64 -4.77
C GLY A 154 -1.04 -20.08 -4.91
N LEU A 155 -2.33 -20.31 -4.68
CA LEU A 155 -2.95 -21.61 -4.97
C LEU A 155 -2.89 -21.90 -6.46
N ILE A 156 -3.30 -20.95 -7.31
CA ILE A 156 -3.23 -21.11 -8.77
C ILE A 156 -1.77 -21.33 -9.23
N LEU A 157 -0.82 -20.59 -8.65
CA LEU A 157 0.62 -20.73 -8.95
C LEU A 157 1.10 -22.17 -8.74
N SER A 158 0.63 -22.80 -7.66
CA SER A 158 1.06 -24.14 -7.25
C SER A 158 0.54 -25.25 -8.17
N TYR A 159 -0.59 -25.04 -8.86
CA TYR A 159 -1.21 -26.05 -9.72
C TYR A 159 -1.08 -25.77 -11.22
N ALA A 160 -1.02 -24.50 -11.62
CA ALA A 160 -1.14 -24.09 -13.02
C ALA A 160 -0.02 -23.12 -13.48
N GLY A 161 0.94 -22.81 -12.61
CA GLY A 161 2.10 -21.97 -12.94
C GLY A 161 1.79 -20.46 -12.98
N TRP A 162 2.84 -19.66 -13.23
CA TRP A 162 2.78 -18.21 -13.05
C TRP A 162 1.82 -17.49 -13.99
N HIS A 163 1.67 -17.93 -15.25
CA HIS A 163 0.71 -17.32 -16.19
C HIS A 163 -0.72 -17.40 -15.63
N ALA A 164 -1.11 -18.58 -15.13
CA ALA A 164 -2.44 -18.78 -14.59
C ALA A 164 -2.69 -17.96 -13.32
N SER A 165 -1.67 -17.65 -12.52
CA SER A 165 -1.83 -16.81 -11.32
C SER A 165 -2.40 -15.42 -11.61
N PHE A 166 -2.19 -14.89 -12.81
CA PHE A 166 -2.79 -13.61 -13.24
C PHE A 166 -4.31 -13.72 -13.47
N ALA A 167 -4.89 -14.91 -13.52
CA ALA A 167 -6.34 -15.11 -13.54
C ALA A 167 -7.03 -14.54 -12.28
N VAL A 168 -6.30 -14.29 -11.19
CA VAL A 168 -6.83 -13.61 -10.00
C VAL A 168 -7.44 -12.24 -10.35
N TYR A 169 -6.94 -11.56 -11.38
CA TYR A 169 -7.47 -10.27 -11.82
C TYR A 169 -8.84 -10.37 -12.51
N LEU A 170 -9.30 -11.58 -12.87
CA LEU A 170 -10.69 -11.80 -13.33
C LEU A 170 -11.72 -11.49 -12.23
N LEU A 171 -11.32 -11.54 -10.95
CA LEU A 171 -12.16 -11.09 -9.84
C LEU A 171 -12.59 -9.62 -9.99
N ALA A 172 -11.81 -8.79 -10.70
CA ALA A 172 -12.19 -7.42 -11.00
C ALA A 172 -13.50 -7.34 -11.79
N PHE A 173 -13.78 -8.28 -12.70
CA PHE A 173 -15.03 -8.30 -13.47
C PHE A 173 -16.24 -8.72 -12.61
N VAL A 174 -16.02 -9.62 -11.64
CA VAL A 174 -17.06 -10.01 -10.67
C VAL A 174 -17.41 -8.82 -9.78
N VAL A 175 -16.40 -8.13 -9.27
CA VAL A 175 -16.54 -6.89 -8.48
C VAL A 175 -17.22 -5.79 -9.32
N LEU A 176 -16.79 -5.60 -10.57
CA LEU A 176 -17.38 -4.63 -11.49
C LEU A 176 -18.86 -4.89 -11.71
N PHE A 177 -19.25 -6.14 -11.98
CA PHE A 177 -20.64 -6.52 -12.15
C PHE A 177 -21.46 -6.24 -10.90
N PHE A 178 -20.95 -6.66 -9.74
CA PHE A 178 -21.62 -6.45 -8.45
C PHE A 178 -21.80 -4.97 -8.12
N PHE A 179 -20.75 -4.16 -8.34
CA PHE A 179 -20.77 -2.72 -8.18
C PHE A 179 -21.76 -2.05 -9.15
N ALA A 180 -21.69 -2.39 -10.44
CA ALA A 180 -22.51 -1.79 -11.49
C ALA A 180 -24.01 -2.01 -11.27
N VAL A 181 -24.40 -3.21 -10.84
CA VAL A 181 -25.80 -3.58 -10.56
C VAL A 181 -26.30 -2.93 -9.28
N ARG A 182 -25.47 -2.91 -8.23
CA ARG A 182 -25.96 -2.56 -6.88
C ARG A 182 -25.87 -1.08 -6.55
N VAL A 183 -24.91 -0.38 -7.10
CA VAL A 183 -24.65 1.02 -6.80
C VAL A 183 -25.41 1.90 -7.79
N PRO A 184 -26.44 2.68 -7.39
CA PRO A 184 -27.11 3.61 -8.29
C PRO A 184 -26.16 4.68 -8.83
N ASP A 185 -26.41 5.09 -10.08
CA ASP A 185 -25.74 6.25 -10.70
C ASP A 185 -26.50 7.50 -10.26
N ASP A 186 -26.24 7.98 -9.05
CA ASP A 186 -26.83 9.23 -8.57
C ASP A 186 -26.00 10.38 -9.12
N SER A 187 -26.23 10.68 -10.39
CA SER A 187 -25.66 11.81 -11.12
C SER A 187 -26.26 13.15 -10.67
N LYS A 188 -26.21 13.44 -9.37
CA LYS A 188 -26.16 14.81 -8.86
C LYS A 188 -24.74 15.09 -8.42
N ALA A 189 -23.84 15.09 -9.40
CA ALA A 189 -22.67 15.95 -9.34
C ALA A 189 -23.19 17.39 -9.41
N GLN A 190 -23.59 17.94 -8.27
CA GLN A 190 -23.81 19.35 -8.09
C GLN A 190 -22.92 19.77 -6.93
N ASP A 191 -21.90 20.56 -7.26
CA ASP A 191 -21.06 21.34 -6.37
C ASP A 191 -20.26 20.56 -5.31
N SER A 192 -19.37 19.65 -5.73
CA SER A 192 -18.33 19.12 -4.82
C SER A 192 -17.13 20.07 -4.65
N ASN A 193 -17.29 21.37 -4.90
CA ASN A 193 -16.47 22.35 -4.18
C ASN A 193 -16.95 22.45 -2.73
N VAL A 194 -18.22 22.14 -2.44
CA VAL A 194 -18.84 22.42 -1.15
C VAL A 194 -18.48 21.39 -0.07
N ALA A 195 -18.12 20.14 -0.37
CA ALA A 195 -17.78 19.18 0.71
C ALA A 195 -16.32 19.24 1.21
N GLU A 196 -15.39 19.72 0.38
CA GLU A 196 -14.02 20.07 0.81
C GLU A 196 -13.93 21.53 1.26
N ASP A 197 -14.71 22.46 0.65
CA ASP A 197 -14.80 23.84 1.12
C ASP A 197 -15.67 23.99 2.37
N ASP A 198 -16.76 23.25 2.64
CA ASP A 198 -17.56 23.41 3.88
C ASP A 198 -16.82 22.87 5.11
N LEU A 199 -16.03 21.81 4.94
CA LEU A 199 -15.11 21.32 5.98
C LEU A 199 -13.93 22.27 6.20
N ALA A 200 -13.61 23.11 5.20
CA ALA A 200 -12.62 24.17 5.32
C ALA A 200 -13.23 25.50 5.80
N GLU A 201 -14.50 25.79 5.52
CA GLU A 201 -15.25 27.00 5.87
C GLU A 201 -15.79 26.93 7.30
N GLU A 202 -16.21 25.78 7.84
CA GLU A 202 -16.46 25.64 9.28
C GLU A 202 -15.19 25.80 10.14
N LEU A 203 -14.01 25.75 9.53
CA LEU A 203 -12.71 26.04 10.18
C LEU A 203 -12.27 27.51 10.02
N THR A 204 -13.02 28.37 9.32
CA THR A 204 -12.58 29.74 8.96
C THR A 204 -12.66 30.81 10.05
N GLU A 205 -13.24 30.55 11.22
CA GLU A 205 -13.33 31.56 12.30
C GLU A 205 -12.48 31.26 13.55
N VAL A 206 -11.44 30.44 13.42
CA VAL A 206 -10.42 30.31 14.47
C VAL A 206 -9.12 30.90 13.93
N GLU A 207 -8.56 31.91 14.61
CA GLU A 207 -7.22 32.42 14.29
C GLU A 207 -6.23 31.26 14.21
N GLU A 208 -5.85 30.86 12.99
CA GLU A 208 -4.96 29.72 12.83
C GLU A 208 -3.57 30.06 13.39
N PRO A 209 -3.08 29.31 14.40
CA PRO A 209 -1.78 29.58 15.00
C PRO A 209 -0.61 29.30 14.03
N ILE A 210 -0.85 28.53 12.96
CA ILE A 210 0.17 28.07 12.02
C ILE A 210 -0.05 28.72 10.64
N LYS A 211 0.85 29.62 10.25
CA LYS A 211 0.74 30.37 8.97
C LYS A 211 1.52 29.74 7.80
N LYS A 212 2.40 28.77 8.06
CA LYS A 212 3.28 28.13 7.05
C LYS A 212 3.41 26.64 7.29
N ILE A 213 3.67 25.89 6.22
CA ILE A 213 3.98 24.46 6.30
C ILE A 213 5.33 24.31 7.02
N SER A 214 5.35 23.51 8.08
CA SER A 214 6.57 23.19 8.82
C SER A 214 7.53 22.35 7.96
N PRO A 215 8.84 22.61 7.98
CA PRO A 215 9.84 21.77 7.32
C PRO A 215 9.80 20.29 7.77
N VAL A 216 9.24 20.02 8.95
CA VAL A 216 9.05 18.66 9.49
C VAL A 216 8.18 17.80 8.57
N VAL A 217 7.28 18.39 7.78
CA VAL A 217 6.49 17.65 6.79
C VAL A 217 7.40 16.92 5.80
N TYR A 218 8.46 17.56 5.28
CA TYR A 218 9.38 16.92 4.35
C TYR A 218 10.15 15.76 5.00
N LEU A 219 10.44 15.87 6.30
CA LEU A 219 11.03 14.77 7.08
C LEU A 219 10.04 13.61 7.24
N LEU A 220 8.75 13.89 7.46
CA LEU A 220 7.70 12.86 7.50
C LEU A 220 7.51 12.17 6.15
N VAL A 221 7.63 12.91 5.04
CA VAL A 221 7.60 12.33 3.68
C VAL A 221 8.78 11.39 3.47
N LEU A 222 10.00 11.81 3.84
CA LEU A 222 11.19 10.97 3.76
C LEU A 222 11.08 9.75 4.69
N PHE A 223 10.52 9.93 5.88
CA PHE A 223 10.29 8.85 6.83
C PHE A 223 9.31 7.81 6.28
N ALA A 224 8.15 8.24 5.76
CA ALA A 224 7.20 7.37 5.09
C ALA A 224 7.83 6.62 3.92
N PHE A 225 8.61 7.32 3.09
CA PHE A 225 9.37 6.72 1.99
C PHE A 225 10.27 5.57 2.47
N LEU A 226 11.09 5.81 3.51
CA LEU A 226 12.02 4.80 4.03
C LEU A 226 11.31 3.59 4.65
N LEU A 227 10.21 3.82 5.37
CA LEU A 227 9.41 2.73 5.95
C LEU A 227 8.84 1.80 4.86
N VAL A 228 8.37 2.37 3.75
CA VAL A 228 7.82 1.57 2.65
C VAL A 228 8.91 0.87 1.86
N VAL A 229 10.05 1.51 1.63
CA VAL A 229 11.20 0.86 0.97
C VAL A 229 11.59 -0.42 1.70
N ASP A 230 11.67 -0.36 3.03
CA ASP A 230 11.94 -1.52 3.87
C ASP A 230 10.84 -2.58 3.76
N TYR A 231 9.58 -2.18 4.02
CA TYR A 231 8.44 -3.09 4.02
C TYR A 231 8.25 -3.82 2.69
N VAL A 232 8.17 -3.08 1.58
CA VAL A 232 7.96 -3.64 0.24
C VAL A 232 9.20 -4.40 -0.24
N GLY A 233 10.40 -3.94 0.13
CA GLY A 233 11.65 -4.65 -0.15
C GLY A 233 11.67 -6.04 0.49
N MET A 234 11.17 -6.17 1.72
CA MET A 234 11.06 -7.45 2.41
C MET A 234 10.04 -8.38 1.75
N GLU A 235 8.85 -7.87 1.42
CA GLU A 235 7.81 -8.66 0.73
C GLU A 235 8.30 -9.20 -0.63
N ASN A 236 8.90 -8.33 -1.45
CA ASN A 236 9.33 -8.68 -2.80
C ASN A 236 10.48 -9.70 -2.82
N ARG A 237 11.37 -9.66 -1.83
CA ARG A 237 12.53 -10.56 -1.75
C ARG A 237 12.26 -11.85 -0.99
N PHE A 238 11.20 -11.91 -0.18
CA PHE A 238 10.80 -13.11 0.52
C PHE A 238 10.63 -14.34 -0.40
N PRO A 239 9.91 -14.26 -1.55
CA PRO A 239 9.79 -15.38 -2.48
C PRO A 239 11.13 -15.88 -3.02
N GLY A 240 12.04 -14.97 -3.38
CA GLY A 240 13.37 -15.32 -3.87
C GLY A 240 14.22 -16.03 -2.81
N LEU A 241 14.19 -15.53 -1.57
CA LEU A 241 14.87 -16.15 -0.43
C LEU A 241 14.26 -17.51 -0.06
N ALA A 242 12.93 -17.61 -0.07
CA ALA A 242 12.24 -18.86 0.21
C ALA A 242 12.62 -19.95 -0.82
N VAL A 243 12.67 -19.61 -2.11
CA VAL A 243 13.15 -20.50 -3.17
C VAL A 243 14.63 -20.85 -2.99
N ALA A 244 15.48 -19.91 -2.59
CA ALA A 244 16.89 -20.18 -2.32
C ALA A 244 17.09 -21.20 -1.18
N ILE A 245 16.18 -21.24 -0.20
CA ILE A 245 16.23 -22.15 0.96
C ILE A 245 15.53 -23.48 0.67
N LYS A 246 14.33 -23.45 0.07
CA LYS A 246 13.46 -24.63 -0.10
C LYS A 246 13.60 -25.32 -1.46
N GLY A 247 14.28 -24.70 -2.41
CA GLY A 247 14.45 -25.19 -3.78
C GLY A 247 13.57 -24.48 -4.80
N SER A 248 13.92 -24.62 -6.08
CA SER A 248 13.29 -23.94 -7.24
C SER A 248 11.81 -24.27 -7.45
N SER A 249 11.33 -25.41 -6.96
CA SER A 249 9.93 -25.84 -7.06
C SER A 249 9.03 -25.27 -5.97
N TYR A 250 9.56 -24.48 -5.02
CA TYR A 250 8.78 -23.93 -3.92
C TYR A 250 7.82 -22.82 -4.38
N THR A 251 6.52 -22.98 -4.11
CA THR A 251 5.45 -22.01 -4.46
C THR A 251 4.68 -21.47 -3.26
N GLY A 252 5.06 -21.86 -2.03
CA GLY A 252 4.31 -21.54 -0.82
C GLY A 252 4.43 -20.09 -0.32
N SER A 253 5.20 -19.23 -0.98
CA SER A 253 5.50 -17.87 -0.51
C SER A 253 4.26 -16.99 -0.37
N SER A 254 3.31 -17.07 -1.31
CA SER A 254 2.10 -16.25 -1.28
C SER A 254 1.24 -16.50 -0.04
N MET A 255 1.25 -17.72 0.51
CA MET A 255 0.51 -18.03 1.74
C MET A 255 1.07 -17.27 2.94
N PHE A 256 2.41 -17.22 3.08
CA PHE A 256 3.05 -16.48 4.18
C PHE A 256 2.89 -14.96 4.01
N LEU A 257 2.96 -14.44 2.79
CA LEU A 257 2.64 -13.04 2.49
C LEU A 257 1.19 -12.71 2.84
N SER A 258 0.25 -13.61 2.54
CA SER A 258 -1.15 -13.46 2.95
C SER A 258 -1.32 -13.49 4.47
N LEU A 259 -0.61 -14.37 5.19
CA LEU A 259 -0.67 -14.46 6.65
C LEU A 259 -0.07 -13.22 7.33
N MET A 260 0.95 -12.61 6.73
CA MET A 260 1.55 -11.37 7.23
C MET A 260 0.52 -10.23 7.34
N LEU A 261 -0.46 -10.19 6.44
CA LEU A 261 -1.51 -9.16 6.43
C LEU A 261 -2.47 -9.29 7.62
N ILE A 262 -2.54 -10.45 8.28
CA ILE A 262 -3.20 -10.59 9.58
C ILE A 262 -2.47 -9.72 10.59
N GLY A 263 -1.14 -9.81 10.65
CA GLY A 263 -0.30 -8.95 11.49
C GLY A 263 -0.54 -7.47 11.21
N ALA A 264 -0.59 -7.07 9.93
CA ALA A 264 -0.90 -5.70 9.52
C ALA A 264 -2.28 -5.23 9.99
N THR A 265 -3.29 -6.09 9.87
CA THR A 265 -4.65 -5.80 10.34
C THR A 265 -4.68 -5.63 11.86
N LEU A 266 -3.98 -6.48 12.60
CA LEU A 266 -3.87 -6.36 14.06
C LEU A 266 -3.13 -5.08 14.47
N GLY A 267 -2.08 -4.69 13.75
CA GLY A 267 -1.35 -3.44 13.98
C GLY A 267 -2.25 -2.22 13.91
N GLY A 268 -3.06 -2.13 12.84
CA GLY A 268 -4.03 -1.05 12.68
C GLY A 268 -5.16 -1.09 13.73
N LEU A 269 -5.69 -2.28 14.05
CA LEU A 269 -6.77 -2.44 15.03
C LEU A 269 -6.33 -2.07 16.45
N PHE A 270 -5.13 -2.48 16.86
CA PHE A 270 -4.61 -2.22 18.20
C PHE A 270 -3.90 -0.87 18.33
N TYR A 271 -3.71 -0.13 17.24
CA TYR A 271 -3.06 1.19 17.25
C TYR A 271 -3.64 2.12 18.32
N GLY A 272 -4.97 2.31 18.36
CA GLY A 272 -5.60 3.23 19.31
C GLY A 272 -5.35 2.83 20.77
N SER A 273 -5.42 1.54 21.08
CA SER A 273 -5.15 1.00 22.42
C SER A 273 -3.70 1.16 22.82
N ILE A 274 -2.77 0.85 21.91
CA ILE A 274 -1.32 0.96 22.14
C ILE A 274 -0.92 2.43 22.29
N ASN A 275 -1.41 3.31 21.41
CA ASN A 275 -1.14 4.74 21.45
C ASN A 275 -1.71 5.41 22.71
N LYS A 276 -2.84 4.93 23.25
CA LYS A 276 -3.35 5.43 24.53
C LYS A 276 -2.41 5.14 25.71
N VAL A 277 -1.70 4.00 25.67
CA VAL A 277 -0.78 3.57 26.75
C VAL A 277 0.62 4.15 26.56
N LEU A 278 1.15 4.09 25.32
CA LEU A 278 2.53 4.46 25.02
C LEU A 278 2.67 5.90 24.49
N GLY A 279 1.59 6.53 24.02
CA GLY A 279 1.63 7.82 23.34
C GLY A 279 2.61 7.80 22.17
N PHE A 280 3.43 8.85 22.07
CA PHE A 280 4.47 8.97 21.04
C PHE A 280 5.51 7.82 21.07
N ASN A 281 5.67 7.11 22.19
CA ASN A 281 6.60 5.98 22.26
C ASN A 281 6.17 4.78 21.38
N THR A 282 4.94 4.80 20.86
CA THR A 282 4.46 3.85 19.85
C THR A 282 5.36 3.82 18.61
N VAL A 283 5.94 4.97 18.21
CA VAL A 283 6.89 5.03 17.08
C VAL A 283 8.12 4.15 17.35
N TYR A 284 8.70 4.24 18.56
CA TYR A 284 9.88 3.44 18.91
C TYR A 284 9.58 1.95 18.97
N LEU A 285 8.39 1.56 19.45
CA LEU A 285 7.94 0.18 19.42
C LEU A 285 7.86 -0.33 17.97
N GLY A 286 7.21 0.42 17.08
CA GLY A 286 7.10 0.07 15.67
C GLY A 286 8.46 -0.08 14.99
N LEU A 287 9.33 0.94 15.12
CA LEU A 287 10.68 0.91 14.55
C LEU A 287 11.54 -0.22 15.11
N GLY A 288 11.43 -0.50 16.42
CA GLY A 288 12.13 -1.62 17.06
C GLY A 288 11.68 -2.97 16.52
N LEU A 289 10.38 -3.20 16.35
CA LEU A 289 9.84 -4.43 15.78
C LEU A 289 10.23 -4.60 14.30
N MET A 290 10.24 -3.53 13.50
CA MET A 290 10.73 -3.57 12.12
C MET A 290 12.22 -3.89 12.06
N ALA A 291 13.03 -3.30 12.95
CA ALA A 291 14.46 -3.60 13.03
C ALA A 291 14.72 -5.07 13.41
N ILE A 292 13.97 -5.61 14.39
CA ILE A 292 14.04 -7.03 14.76
C ILE A 292 13.69 -7.90 13.56
N SER A 293 12.60 -7.62 12.86
CA SER A 293 12.21 -8.37 11.66
C SER A 293 13.31 -8.37 10.59
N ASN A 294 13.92 -7.20 10.35
CA ASN A 294 15.04 -7.05 9.44
C ASN A 294 16.26 -7.91 9.81
N PHE A 295 16.63 -7.94 11.09
CA PHE A 295 17.72 -8.81 11.55
C PHE A 295 17.35 -10.29 11.48
N LEU A 296 16.10 -10.66 11.76
CA LEU A 296 15.63 -12.05 11.56
C LEU A 296 15.76 -12.46 10.09
N PHE A 297 15.42 -11.58 9.15
CA PHE A 297 15.60 -11.79 7.72
C PHE A 297 17.08 -11.93 7.33
N ALA A 298 17.91 -10.99 7.78
CA ALA A 298 19.34 -10.92 7.47
C ALA A 298 20.10 -12.16 7.94
N PHE A 299 19.80 -12.63 9.15
CA PHE A 299 20.52 -13.72 9.81
C PHE A 299 19.84 -15.08 9.65
N ALA A 300 18.77 -15.17 8.84
CA ALA A 300 18.09 -16.44 8.59
C ALA A 300 19.07 -17.52 8.07
N ASN A 301 20.03 -17.16 7.19
CA ASN A 301 21.13 -18.02 6.73
C ASN A 301 20.73 -19.48 6.42
N GLY A 302 19.67 -19.69 5.64
CA GLY A 302 19.14 -21.03 5.33
C GLY A 302 18.01 -21.52 6.25
N ASN A 303 17.76 -20.86 7.37
CA ASN A 303 16.67 -21.18 8.28
C ASN A 303 15.34 -20.56 7.81
N PHE A 304 14.52 -21.38 7.16
CA PHE A 304 13.22 -20.96 6.64
C PHE A 304 12.26 -20.46 7.73
N VAL A 305 12.29 -21.05 8.93
CA VAL A 305 11.38 -20.66 10.03
C VAL A 305 11.72 -19.25 10.51
N MET A 306 13.01 -18.94 10.68
CA MET A 306 13.47 -17.61 11.06
C MET A 306 13.07 -16.55 10.03
N LEU A 307 13.20 -16.87 8.74
CA LEU A 307 12.75 -16.00 7.64
C LEU A 307 11.23 -15.73 7.72
N VAL A 308 10.41 -16.77 7.95
CA VAL A 308 8.96 -16.64 8.09
C VAL A 308 8.58 -15.81 9.31
N ILE A 309 9.24 -16.00 10.45
CA ILE A 309 8.98 -15.19 11.66
C ILE A 309 9.28 -13.72 11.39
N GLY A 310 10.41 -13.43 10.72
CA GLY A 310 10.73 -12.07 10.29
C GLY A 310 9.62 -11.48 9.41
N LEU A 311 9.16 -12.23 8.39
CA LEU A 311 8.10 -11.77 7.49
C LEU A 311 6.80 -11.48 8.25
N LEU A 312 6.31 -12.43 9.04
CA LEU A 312 5.04 -12.25 9.76
C LEU A 312 5.13 -11.08 10.76
N LEU A 313 6.31 -10.86 11.35
CA LEU A 313 6.54 -9.77 12.28
C LEU A 313 6.46 -8.40 11.62
N ILE A 314 6.99 -8.20 10.41
CA ILE A 314 7.01 -6.87 9.75
C ILE A 314 5.61 -6.37 9.36
N GLY A 315 4.64 -7.28 9.20
CA GLY A 315 3.25 -6.92 8.94
C GLY A 315 2.67 -5.95 9.97
N PHE A 316 2.90 -6.22 11.25
CA PHE A 316 2.33 -5.47 12.38
C PHE A 316 2.83 -4.02 12.52
N PRO A 317 4.14 -3.74 12.60
CA PRO A 317 4.64 -2.43 12.97
C PRO A 317 4.45 -1.34 11.92
N LEU A 318 4.41 -1.64 10.62
CA LEU A 318 4.14 -0.60 9.61
C LEU A 318 2.77 0.06 9.86
N GLN A 319 1.76 -0.76 10.16
CA GLN A 319 0.40 -0.28 10.45
C GLN A 319 0.22 0.30 11.86
N LEU A 320 1.23 0.11 12.71
CA LEU A 320 1.31 0.79 14.00
C LEU A 320 1.91 2.20 13.85
N VAL A 321 2.85 2.40 12.92
CA VAL A 321 3.57 3.66 12.71
C VAL A 321 2.85 4.58 11.72
N SER A 322 2.22 4.05 10.67
CA SER A 322 1.58 4.86 9.63
C SER A 322 0.53 5.85 10.15
N PRO A 323 -0.36 5.51 11.12
CA PRO A 323 -1.35 6.47 11.61
C PRO A 323 -0.72 7.60 12.44
N LEU A 324 0.45 7.39 13.04
CA LEU A 324 1.16 8.43 13.79
C LEU A 324 1.63 9.56 12.88
N ILE A 325 2.06 9.22 11.66
CA ILE A 325 2.47 10.22 10.66
C ILE A 325 1.31 11.16 10.37
N PHE A 326 0.11 10.61 10.14
CA PHE A 326 -1.09 11.40 9.85
C PHE A 326 -1.59 12.19 11.06
N ASN A 327 -1.48 11.64 12.27
CA ASN A 327 -1.86 12.34 13.49
C ASN A 327 -1.00 13.58 13.80
N LEU A 328 0.21 13.67 13.25
CA LEU A 328 1.09 14.84 13.43
C LEU A 328 0.85 15.94 12.38
N LEU A 329 0.19 15.65 11.26
CA LEU A 329 0.01 16.63 10.18
C LEU A 329 -0.83 17.86 10.57
N PRO A 330 -1.92 17.74 11.37
CA PRO A 330 -2.68 18.89 11.85
C PRO A 330 -1.82 19.95 12.54
N ASP A 331 -0.81 19.53 13.30
CA ASP A 331 0.07 20.41 14.07
C ASP A 331 1.21 21.03 13.23
N LEU A 332 1.31 20.68 11.94
CA LEU A 332 2.44 21.03 11.08
C LEU A 332 2.06 21.88 9.87
N ALA A 333 0.76 22.10 9.63
CA ALA A 333 0.29 22.90 8.51
C ALA A 333 -1.06 23.59 8.77
N PRO A 334 -1.32 24.74 8.12
CA PRO A 334 -2.64 25.39 8.10
C PRO A 334 -3.74 24.42 7.62
N ALA A 335 -4.98 24.53 8.12
CA ALA A 335 -6.09 23.64 7.73
C ALA A 335 -6.30 23.64 6.21
N LYS A 336 -6.24 24.83 5.60
CA LYS A 336 -6.33 25.02 4.13
C LYS A 336 -5.26 24.27 3.33
N ARG A 337 -4.16 23.86 3.95
CA ARG A 337 -3.06 23.11 3.31
C ARG A 337 -2.96 21.65 3.76
N GLN A 338 -3.87 21.17 4.59
CA GLN A 338 -3.89 19.77 5.05
C GLN A 338 -4.03 18.75 3.91
N PRO A 339 -4.88 18.97 2.89
CA PRO A 339 -4.97 18.05 1.74
C PRO A 339 -3.64 17.93 0.98
N LEU A 340 -2.93 19.06 0.81
CA LEU A 340 -1.62 19.09 0.15
C LEU A 340 -0.60 18.28 0.96
N VAL A 341 -0.50 18.52 2.26
CA VAL A 341 0.48 17.85 3.13
C VAL A 341 0.20 16.35 3.26
N THR A 342 -1.07 15.96 3.36
CA THR A 342 -1.50 14.55 3.31
C THR A 342 -1.09 13.89 1.98
N SER A 343 -1.30 14.59 0.86
CA SER A 343 -0.90 14.10 -0.46
C SER A 343 0.61 13.94 -0.59
N MET A 344 1.41 14.86 -0.03
CA MET A 344 2.88 14.74 -0.01
C MET A 344 3.34 13.48 0.73
N VAL A 345 2.71 13.15 1.86
CA VAL A 345 3.01 11.92 2.61
C VAL A 345 2.64 10.67 1.79
N LEU A 346 1.47 10.66 1.14
CA LEU A 346 1.05 9.57 0.26
C LEU A 346 1.97 9.40 -0.95
N ILE A 347 2.52 10.48 -1.50
CA ILE A 347 3.59 10.46 -2.49
C ILE A 347 4.81 9.74 -1.90
N GLY A 348 5.22 10.09 -0.68
CA GLY A 348 6.30 9.38 0.03
C GLY A 348 6.09 7.87 0.09
N PHE A 349 4.89 7.42 0.47
CA PHE A 349 4.53 6.00 0.50
C PHE A 349 4.65 5.34 -0.90
N ASN A 350 3.99 5.90 -1.93
CA ASN A 350 3.98 5.30 -3.27
C ASN A 350 5.35 5.34 -3.96
N PHE A 351 6.09 6.42 -3.76
CA PHE A 351 7.44 6.59 -4.29
C PHE A 351 8.41 5.61 -3.63
N GLY A 352 8.25 5.38 -2.32
CA GLY A 352 9.01 4.37 -1.58
C GLY A 352 8.76 2.97 -2.12
N ALA A 353 7.50 2.61 -2.37
CA ALA A 353 7.16 1.32 -2.98
C ALA A 353 7.82 1.16 -4.36
N PHE A 354 7.70 2.17 -5.22
CA PHE A 354 8.26 2.15 -6.58
C PHE A 354 9.79 2.03 -6.60
N PHE A 355 10.50 2.80 -5.79
CA PHE A 355 11.97 2.80 -5.74
C PHE A 355 12.56 1.68 -4.88
N SER A 356 11.75 0.91 -4.16
CA SER A 356 12.24 -0.18 -3.30
C SER A 356 13.18 -1.17 -4.02
N PRO A 357 12.93 -1.62 -5.27
CA PRO A 357 13.85 -2.55 -5.95
C PRO A 357 15.22 -1.93 -6.21
N THR A 358 15.26 -0.68 -6.69
CA THR A 358 16.51 0.02 -7.01
C THR A 358 17.33 0.32 -5.75
N ILE A 359 16.69 0.71 -4.65
CA ILE A 359 17.41 0.92 -3.38
C ILE A 359 17.96 -0.39 -2.85
N ALA A 360 17.18 -1.46 -2.91
CA ALA A 360 17.63 -2.76 -2.47
C ALA A 360 18.78 -3.30 -3.35
N GLU A 361 18.76 -3.07 -4.68
CA GLU A 361 19.88 -3.35 -5.58
C GLU A 361 21.12 -2.52 -5.23
N TRP A 362 20.95 -1.22 -5.01
CA TRP A 362 22.05 -0.33 -4.63
C TRP A 362 22.70 -0.79 -3.32
N MET A 363 21.91 -1.17 -2.32
CA MET A 363 22.42 -1.73 -1.06
C MET A 363 23.17 -3.04 -1.24
N ASN A 364 22.68 -3.95 -2.09
CA ASN A 364 23.44 -5.17 -2.45
C ASN A 364 24.81 -4.82 -3.03
N ARG A 365 24.86 -3.88 -3.97
CA ARG A 365 26.11 -3.44 -4.61
C ARG A 365 27.06 -2.78 -3.62
N LEU A 366 26.55 -1.97 -2.69
CA LEU A 366 27.36 -1.33 -1.64
C LEU A 366 28.08 -2.34 -0.74
N VAL A 367 27.43 -3.46 -0.42
CA VAL A 367 28.01 -4.53 0.41
C VAL A 367 28.78 -5.56 -0.44
N GLY A 368 28.86 -5.36 -1.76
CA GLY A 368 29.54 -6.28 -2.68
C GLY A 368 28.86 -7.64 -2.81
N ARG A 369 27.54 -7.71 -2.60
CA ARG A 369 26.75 -8.95 -2.62
C ARG A 369 25.92 -9.08 -3.90
N PRO A 370 25.91 -10.26 -4.55
CA PRO A 370 25.12 -10.47 -5.77
C PRO A 370 23.61 -10.42 -5.50
N MET A 371 22.80 -10.20 -6.54
CA MET A 371 21.33 -10.14 -6.45
C MET A 371 20.68 -11.51 -6.68
N SER A 372 21.21 -12.55 -6.01
CA SER A 372 20.81 -13.94 -6.21
C SER A 372 20.95 -14.78 -4.95
N GLY A 373 20.12 -15.81 -4.81
CA GLY A 373 20.21 -16.75 -3.71
C GLY A 373 19.98 -16.07 -2.35
N LEU A 374 20.76 -16.46 -1.35
CA LEU A 374 20.66 -15.92 0.02
C LEU A 374 21.17 -14.47 0.11
N ASP A 375 21.98 -14.01 -0.84
CA ASP A 375 22.49 -12.63 -0.86
C ASP A 375 21.40 -11.58 -1.16
N LEU A 376 20.19 -12.02 -1.56
CA LEU A 376 19.00 -11.18 -1.55
C LEU A 376 18.69 -10.60 -0.16
N ALA A 377 19.21 -11.19 0.92
CA ALA A 377 19.05 -10.70 2.28
C ALA A 377 20.01 -9.55 2.66
N ALA A 378 20.95 -9.18 1.80
CA ALA A 378 22.01 -8.21 2.11
C ALA A 378 21.55 -6.79 2.53
N PRO A 379 20.41 -6.24 2.06
CA PRO A 379 19.95 -4.91 2.48
C PRO A 379 19.34 -4.86 3.89
N PHE A 380 18.72 -5.94 4.35
CA PHE A 380 17.97 -5.95 5.61
C PHE A 380 18.78 -5.60 6.87
N PRO A 381 20.06 -6.00 7.05
CA PRO A 381 20.82 -5.51 8.20
C PRO A 381 21.06 -3.99 8.13
N ILE A 382 21.19 -3.41 6.92
CA ILE A 382 21.31 -1.95 6.74
C ILE A 382 20.00 -1.27 7.10
N TYR A 383 18.86 -1.79 6.62
CA TYR A 383 17.55 -1.28 7.00
C TYR A 383 17.32 -1.37 8.51
N GLY A 384 17.66 -2.48 9.15
CA GLY A 384 17.56 -2.64 10.61
C GLY A 384 18.38 -1.61 11.39
N VAL A 385 19.63 -1.38 11.00
CA VAL A 385 20.47 -0.34 11.61
C VAL A 385 19.92 1.06 11.33
N MET A 386 19.47 1.33 10.10
CA MET A 386 18.86 2.61 9.71
C MET A 386 17.63 2.93 10.57
N LEU A 387 16.74 1.96 10.80
CA LEU A 387 15.55 2.12 11.65
C LEU A 387 15.92 2.43 13.10
N ILE A 388 16.97 1.80 13.64
CA ILE A 388 17.50 2.10 14.98
C ILE A 388 18.06 3.52 15.02
N VAL A 389 18.84 3.93 14.01
CA VAL A 389 19.38 5.30 13.92
C VAL A 389 18.26 6.32 13.85
N ILE A 390 17.21 6.08 13.05
CA ILE A 390 16.04 6.94 12.99
C ILE A 390 15.36 7.03 14.37
N ALA A 391 15.16 5.91 15.05
CA ALA A 391 14.61 5.89 16.41
C ALA A 391 15.45 6.72 17.39
N LEU A 392 16.79 6.63 17.32
CA LEU A 392 17.69 7.42 18.15
C LEU A 392 17.63 8.91 17.83
N ILE A 393 17.59 9.29 16.55
CA ILE A 393 17.47 10.69 16.11
C ILE A 393 16.17 11.28 16.66
N ILE A 394 15.05 10.56 16.52
CA ILE A 394 13.74 10.98 17.05
C ILE A 394 13.82 11.13 18.59
N PHE A 395 14.47 10.20 19.27
CA PHE A 395 14.65 10.25 20.73
C PHE A 395 15.43 11.48 21.21
N PHE A 396 16.55 11.80 20.56
CA PHE A 396 17.34 12.98 20.92
C PHE A 396 16.64 14.29 20.55
N ALA A 397 15.98 14.35 19.39
CA ALA A 397 15.26 15.54 18.95
C ALA A 397 14.07 15.88 19.88
N THR A 398 13.29 14.86 20.28
CA THR A 398 12.15 15.06 21.18
C THR A 398 12.56 15.42 22.61
N ARG A 399 13.73 14.95 23.08
CA ARG A 399 14.26 15.31 24.40
C ARG A 399 14.77 16.75 24.45
N HIS A 400 15.45 17.22 23.40
CA HIS A 400 15.88 18.62 23.32
C HIS A 400 14.70 19.59 23.28
N SER A 401 13.62 19.26 22.58
CA SER A 401 12.40 20.09 22.57
C SER A 401 11.71 20.18 23.93
N LYS A 402 11.83 19.18 24.80
CA LYS A 402 11.30 19.19 26.18
C LYS A 402 12.17 19.93 27.18
N GLN A 403 13.44 20.20 26.85
CA GLN A 403 14.37 20.96 27.70
C GLN A 403 14.45 22.44 27.31
N ALA A 404 13.96 22.81 26.12
CA ALA A 404 13.93 24.18 25.61
C ALA A 404 12.62 24.93 25.91
N ASN A 405 11.60 24.21 26.40
CA ASN A 405 10.38 24.74 27.02
C ASN A 405 10.45 24.49 28.53
#